data_AF-A0A2E6VCB5-F1
#
_entry.id   AF-A0A2E6VCB5-F1
#
_cell.length_a   1.000
_cell.length_b   1.000
_cell.length_c   1.000
_cell.angle_alpha   90.00
_cell.angle_beta   90.00
_cell.angle_gamma   90.00
#
_symmetry.space_group_name_H-M   'P 1'
#
loop_
_entity.id
_entity.type
_entity.pdbx_description
1 polymer ?
#
loop_
_entity_poly.entity_id
_entity_poly.type
_entity_poly.pdbx_seq_one_letter_code
_entity_poly.pdbx_strand_id
1 'polypeptide(L)'
;MKQAHYILFLLFLGLVLPLSAQDISLFEQFNGRYDYTAIGNTLNQAENNIDQSFCSLLESSSANFTLDADNQIVKAYLYWAGSGFGDTEVTLNGTQITSEEIYTVTYSDFFNGQLEYFSCYADVTDLVISEGNGTYMFSDMDISADLMSNPGYCNNRTNFGGWSIYVIYQNEDLPLNQVNLYQGLEIINRNVQEKEIILDNIDVIDNIGAKIGFLAWEGDNSLNYGESLSVNNNVLSNPPLNLSDNAFNGTNTFTNSTTFYNADLDVYNLENNINIGDTSASIKLTTGGINETGGFSADLIILNNIITVLNSQLPDATIEVNDYIVNCGDNSVELFYTVNNFNSTDVLPANTPIAFYLDNLLLGQSQTVNNLDIGESESSSTIVTIPEDSDPNLTITAIVDDDGTMSGVVTETNEDNNINFVDIELLIIPDIITLSGLIGCNEGFETATYNLYEALVNLQYDESNVSFYKSLQDLETATNSILIPSNYNNTSNPETIYVRLESPPCYEVYQFQLSIENCPPYIPDGFSPNNDTFNDWFNIQGLYDIFTEHQLKIYNRYGDIIFEGNNDKPWFGKINRGLNNHGNIVPVGTYYYILNLNDPDYRPMVGWVYVNY
;
A
#
# COMPACT_ATOMS: atom_id res chain seq x y z
N MET A 1 61.84 11.37 -16.44
CA MET A 1 60.46 11.91 -16.52
C MET A 1 59.85 11.79 -15.13
N LYS A 2 59.54 12.92 -14.49
CA LYS A 2 59.14 13.01 -13.08
C LYS A 2 57.66 12.58 -12.93
N GLN A 3 57.38 11.68 -11.98
CA GLN A 3 56.03 11.33 -11.55
C GLN A 3 55.43 12.48 -10.73
N ALA A 4 54.29 13.01 -11.18
CA ALA A 4 53.51 13.97 -10.42
C ALA A 4 52.55 13.20 -9.49
N HIS A 5 52.64 13.44 -8.19
CA HIS A 5 51.65 13.01 -7.21
C HIS A 5 50.59 14.11 -7.10
N TYR A 6 49.34 13.78 -7.42
CA TYR A 6 48.19 14.63 -7.10
C TYR A 6 47.71 14.27 -5.69
N ILE A 7 47.82 15.21 -4.75
CA ILE A 7 47.17 15.14 -3.44
C ILE A 7 45.80 15.80 -3.60
N LEU A 8 44.73 15.01 -3.45
CA LEU A 8 43.35 15.48 -3.43
C LEU A 8 43.05 15.97 -2.00
N PHE A 9 42.89 17.28 -1.82
CA PHE A 9 42.48 17.89 -0.56
C PHE A 9 40.95 17.93 -0.53
N LEU A 10 40.31 17.01 0.19
CA LEU A 10 38.87 17.06 0.45
C LEU A 10 38.63 18.07 1.57
N LEU A 11 38.09 19.24 1.21
CA LEU A 11 37.58 20.23 2.15
C LEU A 11 36.18 19.77 2.59
N PHE A 12 36.05 19.20 3.79
CA PHE A 12 34.75 19.02 4.44
C PHE A 12 34.26 20.41 4.85
N LEU A 13 33.37 20.99 4.06
CA LEU A 13 32.59 22.16 4.47
C LEU A 13 31.48 21.62 5.37
N GLY A 14 31.69 21.63 6.68
CA GLY A 14 30.61 21.43 7.64
C GLY A 14 29.60 22.55 7.49
N LEU A 15 28.43 22.23 6.93
CA LEU A 15 27.26 23.08 7.04
C LEU A 15 26.82 23.03 8.50
N VAL A 16 27.16 24.06 9.26
CA VAL A 16 26.51 24.33 10.54
C VAL A 16 25.19 24.99 10.18
N LEU A 17 24.10 24.22 10.20
CA LEU A 17 22.76 24.79 10.19
C LEU A 17 22.57 25.50 11.54
N PRO A 18 22.15 26.78 11.56
CA PRO A 18 21.74 27.39 12.81
C PRO A 18 20.48 26.67 13.32
N LEU A 19 20.60 25.93 14.42
CA LEU A 19 19.43 25.46 15.16
C LEU A 19 18.68 26.70 15.65
N SER A 20 17.49 26.92 15.09
CA SER A 20 16.53 27.90 15.63
C SER A 20 15.66 27.18 16.66
N ALA A 21 14.96 27.96 17.51
CA ALA A 21 13.97 27.42 18.43
C ALA A 21 13.04 26.43 17.71
N GLN A 22 12.67 25.35 18.40
CA GLN A 22 11.85 24.28 17.85
C GLN A 22 10.43 24.48 18.35
N ASP A 23 9.53 24.78 17.42
CA ASP A 23 8.13 25.09 17.71
C ASP A 23 7.48 23.93 18.48
N ILE A 24 6.66 24.25 19.48
CA ILE A 24 5.88 23.25 20.21
C ILE A 24 4.85 22.65 19.26
N SER A 25 4.88 21.33 19.10
CA SER A 25 4.02 20.57 18.20
C SER A 25 3.58 19.26 18.83
N LEU A 26 2.55 18.62 18.25
CA LEU A 26 2.00 17.35 18.75
C LEU A 26 3.09 16.27 18.70
N PHE A 27 3.41 15.71 19.86
CA PHE A 27 4.39 14.63 19.99
C PHE A 27 3.72 13.26 19.99
N GLU A 28 2.71 13.08 20.86
CA GLU A 28 1.99 11.83 20.96
C GLU A 28 0.56 12.06 21.44
N GLN A 29 -0.35 11.21 20.98
CA GLN A 29 -1.78 11.27 21.27
C GLN A 29 -2.27 9.90 21.75
N PHE A 30 -3.08 9.89 22.80
CA PHE A 30 -3.67 8.69 23.38
C PHE A 30 -5.20 8.82 23.38
N ASN A 31 -5.88 7.95 22.63
CA ASN A 31 -7.33 7.92 22.50
C ASN A 31 -7.93 6.76 23.32
N GLY A 32 -8.71 7.05 24.35
CA GLY A 32 -9.26 6.00 25.21
C GLY A 32 -9.64 6.51 26.58
N ARG A 33 -9.30 5.78 27.64
CA ARG A 33 -9.59 6.18 29.02
C ARG A 33 -8.30 6.52 29.73
N TYR A 34 -7.69 7.61 29.31
CA TYR A 34 -6.34 7.99 29.74
C TYR A 34 -6.35 9.24 30.59
N ASP A 35 -5.39 9.33 31.50
CA ASP A 35 -5.06 10.56 32.19
C ASP A 35 -3.55 10.57 32.48
N TYR A 36 -3.04 11.67 33.01
CA TYR A 36 -1.64 11.81 33.37
C TYR A 36 -1.44 12.36 34.78
N THR A 37 -0.27 12.02 35.32
CA THR A 37 0.33 12.65 36.49
C THR A 37 1.78 13.02 36.16
N ALA A 38 2.42 13.84 36.99
CA ALA A 38 3.82 14.15 36.81
C ALA A 38 4.57 14.27 38.14
N ILE A 39 5.86 13.98 38.09
CA ILE A 39 6.79 14.21 39.19
C ILE A 39 8.00 14.98 38.67
N GLY A 40 8.71 15.71 39.52
CA GLY A 40 9.90 16.41 39.10
C GLY A 40 10.53 17.16 40.25
N ASN A 41 11.80 17.55 40.09
CA ASN A 41 12.44 18.44 41.04
C ASN A 41 13.49 19.35 40.36
N THR A 42 13.75 20.50 40.97
CA THR A 42 14.79 21.42 40.53
C THR A 42 16.15 20.96 41.04
N LEU A 43 17.22 21.38 40.38
CA LEU A 43 18.60 21.31 40.87
C LEU A 43 19.10 22.68 41.35
N ASN A 44 18.26 23.72 41.28
CA ASN A 44 18.55 25.02 41.88
C ASN A 44 18.40 24.97 43.40
N GLN A 45 19.27 25.68 44.12
CA GLN A 45 19.25 25.72 45.59
C GLN A 45 18.15 26.66 46.14
N ALA A 46 17.78 27.67 45.36
CA ALA A 46 16.75 28.66 45.62
C ALA A 46 16.35 29.34 44.30
N GLU A 47 15.36 30.22 44.33
CA GLU A 47 15.06 31.12 43.21
C GLU A 47 16.22 32.10 42.98
N ASN A 48 16.72 32.18 41.74
CA ASN A 48 17.91 32.97 41.39
C ASN A 48 17.78 34.47 41.70
N ASN A 49 16.57 35.04 41.63
CA ASN A 49 16.31 36.43 41.95
C ASN A 49 16.26 36.72 43.47
N ILE A 50 16.06 35.70 44.30
CA ILE A 50 15.99 35.80 45.76
C ILE A 50 17.37 35.55 46.40
N ASP A 51 18.06 34.47 46.02
CA ASP A 51 19.40 34.12 46.51
C ASP A 51 20.41 34.14 45.37
N GLN A 52 21.32 35.11 45.43
CA GLN A 52 22.32 35.35 44.38
C GLN A 52 23.70 34.80 44.76
N SER A 53 23.79 33.96 45.81
CA SER A 53 25.06 33.47 46.32
C SER A 53 25.58 32.22 45.60
N PHE A 54 24.75 31.58 44.76
CA PHE A 54 25.09 30.38 44.01
C PHE A 54 25.11 30.63 42.50
N CYS A 55 25.95 29.85 41.81
CA CYS A 55 26.08 29.82 40.36
C CYS A 55 26.50 28.39 39.97
N SER A 56 25.76 27.43 40.53
CA SER A 56 26.02 25.99 40.46
C SER A 56 24.76 25.23 40.81
N LEU A 57 24.59 24.06 40.22
CA LEU A 57 23.48 23.17 40.52
C LEU A 57 23.79 22.22 41.69
N LEU A 58 22.74 21.65 42.28
CA LEU A 58 22.85 20.46 43.12
C LEU A 58 23.31 19.26 42.27
N GLU A 59 24.09 18.37 42.86
CA GLU A 59 24.56 17.14 42.17
C GLU A 59 23.41 16.15 41.89
N SER A 60 22.32 16.24 42.65
CA SER A 60 21.13 15.42 42.49
C SER A 60 19.92 16.04 43.17
N SER A 61 18.72 15.63 42.75
CA SER A 61 17.46 15.90 43.43
C SER A 61 16.51 14.71 43.29
N SER A 62 15.42 14.69 44.05
CA SER A 62 14.49 13.56 44.05
C SER A 62 13.04 13.99 44.14
N ALA A 63 12.14 13.17 43.59
CA ALA A 63 10.69 13.35 43.67
C ALA A 63 10.03 12.00 44.01
N ASN A 64 8.90 12.06 44.72
CA ASN A 64 8.13 10.85 45.05
C ASN A 64 7.04 10.62 44.01
N PHE A 65 7.03 9.43 43.43
CA PHE A 65 5.97 8.96 42.55
C PHE A 65 4.97 8.10 43.33
N THR A 66 3.69 8.36 43.11
CA THR A 66 2.61 7.54 43.63
C THR A 66 1.50 7.50 42.59
N LEU A 67 1.09 6.29 42.23
CA LEU A 67 -0.02 6.01 41.35
C LEU A 67 -0.89 4.92 41.99
N ASP A 68 -2.22 5.10 41.92
CA ASP A 68 -3.18 4.13 42.44
C ASP A 68 -3.13 2.82 41.64
N ALA A 69 -3.41 1.70 42.29
CA ALA A 69 -3.27 0.38 41.68
C ALA A 69 -4.26 0.09 40.53
N ASP A 70 -5.36 0.85 40.47
CA ASP A 70 -6.35 0.76 39.39
C ASP A 70 -5.92 1.52 38.13
N ASN A 71 -4.84 2.32 38.22
CA ASN A 71 -4.24 3.03 37.08
C ASN A 71 -3.10 2.19 36.49
N GLN A 72 -3.20 1.85 35.21
CA GLN A 72 -2.17 1.15 34.47
C GLN A 72 -1.27 2.14 33.73
N ILE A 73 0.04 2.13 33.99
CA ILE A 73 0.99 2.97 33.26
C ILE A 73 1.03 2.54 31.79
N VAL A 74 0.91 3.52 30.89
CA VAL A 74 0.97 3.35 29.43
C VAL A 74 2.29 3.88 28.89
N LYS A 75 2.66 5.11 29.30
CA LYS A 75 3.90 5.78 28.91
C LYS A 75 4.48 6.62 30.05
N ALA A 76 5.79 6.76 30.08
CA ALA A 76 6.48 7.71 30.94
C ALA A 76 7.66 8.39 30.22
N TYR A 77 7.67 9.72 30.23
CA TYR A 77 8.67 10.53 29.54
C TYR A 77 9.46 11.38 30.54
N LEU A 78 10.76 11.15 30.60
CA LEU A 78 11.70 11.95 31.39
C LEU A 78 12.14 13.15 30.55
N TYR A 79 11.98 14.34 31.10
CA TYR A 79 12.50 15.61 30.57
C TYR A 79 13.53 16.18 31.53
N TRP A 80 14.63 16.72 31.02
CA TRP A 80 15.58 17.50 31.79
C TRP A 80 16.13 18.65 30.98
N ALA A 81 16.41 19.76 31.64
CA ALA A 81 16.79 21.00 30.98
C ALA A 81 17.75 21.80 31.84
N GLY A 82 18.48 22.71 31.21
CA GLY A 82 19.38 23.62 31.91
C GLY A 82 20.03 24.66 31.02
N SER A 83 20.91 25.44 31.63
CA SER A 83 21.76 26.42 30.94
C SER A 83 22.90 25.75 30.17
N GLY A 84 23.24 26.29 28.99
CA GLY A 84 24.34 25.79 28.18
C GLY A 84 23.89 25.04 26.93
N PHE A 85 24.81 24.25 26.38
CA PHE A 85 24.61 23.54 25.10
C PHE A 85 23.96 22.16 25.27
N GLY A 86 23.86 21.66 26.50
CA GLY A 86 23.20 20.40 26.81
C GLY A 86 24.10 19.31 27.36
N ASP A 87 23.50 18.54 28.25
CA ASP A 87 24.00 17.24 28.70
C ASP A 87 23.02 16.16 28.26
N THR A 88 23.44 15.31 27.34
CA THR A 88 22.59 14.28 26.72
C THR A 88 22.56 12.98 27.54
N GLU A 89 23.34 12.88 28.61
CA GLU A 89 23.41 11.68 29.45
C GLU A 89 23.19 12.04 30.92
N VAL A 90 22.18 11.42 31.53
CA VAL A 90 21.83 11.63 32.94
C VAL A 90 21.59 10.29 33.62
N THR A 91 21.39 10.29 34.94
CA THR A 91 21.09 9.09 35.69
C THR A 91 19.74 9.23 36.39
N LEU A 92 18.87 8.22 36.26
CA LEU A 92 17.63 8.09 37.01
C LEU A 92 17.64 6.77 37.81
N ASN A 93 17.53 6.85 39.13
CA ASN A 93 17.61 5.70 40.04
C ASN A 93 18.84 4.79 39.81
N GLY A 94 19.98 5.39 39.44
CA GLY A 94 21.22 4.67 39.17
C GLY A 94 21.29 4.02 37.77
N THR A 95 20.26 4.18 36.95
CA THR A 95 20.27 3.77 35.54
C THR A 95 20.65 4.95 34.67
N GLN A 96 21.65 4.78 33.81
CA GLN A 96 22.04 5.81 32.84
C GLN A 96 20.95 5.93 31.76
N ILE A 97 20.51 7.16 31.50
CA ILE A 97 19.54 7.53 30.47
C ILE A 97 20.24 8.42 29.46
N THR A 98 20.07 8.12 28.18
CA THR A 98 20.56 8.94 27.07
C THR A 98 19.37 9.59 26.38
N SER A 99 19.48 10.88 26.06
CA SER A 99 18.43 11.63 25.37
C SER A 99 18.15 11.05 23.99
N GLU A 100 16.87 10.94 23.63
CA GLU A 100 16.43 10.64 22.27
C GLU A 100 16.53 11.88 21.37
N GLU A 101 16.24 13.05 21.94
CA GLU A 101 16.36 14.34 21.25
C GLU A 101 16.82 15.44 22.20
N ILE A 102 17.39 16.50 21.62
CA ILE A 102 17.76 17.74 22.30
C ILE A 102 17.14 18.94 21.58
N TYR A 103 16.46 19.76 22.37
CA TYR A 103 15.93 21.07 21.97
C TYR A 103 16.84 22.16 22.51
N THR A 104 17.00 23.25 21.76
CA THR A 104 17.81 24.41 22.19
C THR A 104 17.13 25.73 21.87
N VAL A 105 17.28 26.72 22.75
CA VAL A 105 16.82 28.10 22.55
C VAL A 105 17.87 29.10 22.99
N THR A 106 17.92 30.24 22.29
CA THR A 106 18.89 31.31 22.57
C THR A 106 18.20 32.56 23.10
N TYR A 107 18.67 33.07 24.24
CA TYR A 107 18.34 34.42 24.72
C TYR A 107 19.45 35.40 24.38
N SER A 108 19.09 36.48 23.68
CA SER A 108 20.03 37.57 23.37
C SER A 108 19.96 38.66 24.45
N ASP A 109 20.84 38.54 25.46
CA ASP A 109 20.96 39.56 26.48
C ASP A 109 21.79 40.77 26.02
N PHE A 110 21.38 41.97 26.42
CA PHE A 110 22.05 43.20 26.03
C PHE A 110 23.46 43.34 26.66
N PHE A 111 23.65 42.84 27.88
CA PHE A 111 24.91 43.01 28.62
C PHE A 111 25.81 41.79 28.53
N ASN A 112 25.23 40.60 28.43
CA ASN A 112 25.92 39.32 28.54
C ASN A 112 26.03 38.57 27.19
N GLY A 113 25.42 39.06 26.12
CA GLY A 113 25.45 38.42 24.80
C GLY A 113 24.45 37.28 24.67
N GLN A 114 24.76 36.30 23.83
CA GLN A 114 23.90 35.13 23.62
C GLN A 114 24.07 34.12 24.76
N LEU A 115 22.96 33.72 25.36
CA LEU A 115 22.83 32.68 26.37
C LEU A 115 22.00 31.54 25.78
N GLU A 116 22.55 30.33 25.75
CA GLU A 116 21.89 29.13 25.22
C GLU A 116 21.28 28.32 26.36
N TYR A 117 20.15 27.70 26.07
CA TYR A 117 19.47 26.77 26.98
C TYR A 117 19.06 25.54 26.21
N PHE A 118 18.98 24.42 26.90
CA PHE A 118 18.60 23.15 26.30
C PHE A 118 17.51 22.44 27.08
N SER A 119 16.84 21.54 26.40
CA SER A 119 16.00 20.49 26.99
C SER A 119 16.25 19.18 26.27
N CYS A 120 16.24 18.08 27.01
CA CYS A 120 16.34 16.73 26.51
C CYS A 120 15.11 15.93 26.96
N TYR A 121 14.78 14.89 26.20
CA TYR A 121 13.79 13.90 26.61
C TYR A 121 14.27 12.47 26.36
N ALA A 122 13.69 11.52 27.10
CA ALA A 122 13.80 10.08 26.85
C ALA A 122 12.54 9.33 27.32
N ASP A 123 12.15 8.27 26.60
CA ASP A 123 11.15 7.30 27.07
C ASP A 123 11.75 6.45 28.20
N VAL A 124 11.15 6.55 29.39
CA VAL A 124 11.53 5.81 30.60
C VAL A 124 10.41 4.88 31.08
N THR A 125 9.46 4.53 30.20
CA THR A 125 8.26 3.74 30.52
C THR A 125 8.62 2.44 31.25
N ASP A 126 9.53 1.64 30.70
CA ASP A 126 9.94 0.36 31.29
C ASP A 126 10.61 0.54 32.67
N LEU A 127 11.38 1.62 32.84
CA LEU A 127 12.04 1.93 34.10
C LEU A 127 11.00 2.34 35.16
N VAL A 128 10.00 3.15 34.79
CA VAL A 128 8.95 3.58 35.72
C VAL A 128 8.02 2.41 36.07
N ILE A 129 7.67 1.55 35.11
CA ILE A 129 6.87 0.33 35.37
C ILE A 129 7.62 -0.63 36.30
N SER A 130 8.93 -0.83 36.08
CA SER A 130 9.71 -1.78 36.87
C SER A 130 10.00 -1.29 38.30
N GLU A 131 10.26 0.01 38.48
CA GLU A 131 10.50 0.60 39.79
C GLU A 131 9.21 0.83 40.59
N GLY A 132 8.14 1.29 39.93
CA GLY A 132 6.84 1.55 40.53
C GLY A 132 6.83 2.70 41.54
N ASN A 133 5.85 2.70 42.45
CA ASN A 133 5.71 3.74 43.47
C ASN A 133 6.95 3.82 44.38
N GLY A 134 7.52 5.01 44.50
CA GLY A 134 8.78 5.19 45.24
C GLY A 134 9.39 6.57 45.05
N THR A 135 10.62 6.71 45.52
CA THR A 135 11.42 7.93 45.32
C THR A 135 12.28 7.77 44.08
N TYR A 136 12.13 8.68 43.12
CA TYR A 136 12.95 8.77 41.93
C TYR A 136 14.04 9.82 42.15
N MET A 137 15.29 9.41 42.04
CA MET A 137 16.48 10.24 42.20
C MET A 137 17.12 10.49 40.85
N PHE A 138 17.23 11.76 40.48
CA PHE A 138 17.90 12.23 39.28
C PHE A 138 19.28 12.76 39.64
N SER A 139 20.30 12.39 38.88
CA SER A 139 21.69 12.79 39.11
C SER A 139 22.50 12.86 37.82
N ASP A 140 23.76 13.29 37.97
CA ASP A 140 24.81 13.26 36.93
C ASP A 140 24.61 14.22 35.75
N MET A 141 23.62 15.12 35.79
CA MET A 141 23.55 16.24 34.86
C MET A 141 24.65 17.27 35.18
N ASP A 142 25.57 17.51 34.25
CA ASP A 142 26.71 18.41 34.43
C ASP A 142 26.75 19.54 33.39
N ILE A 143 26.33 20.73 33.83
CA ILE A 143 26.43 21.98 33.07
C ILE A 143 27.49 22.94 33.65
N SER A 144 28.36 22.45 34.53
CA SER A 144 29.30 23.30 35.28
C SER A 144 30.29 24.03 34.36
N ALA A 145 30.72 23.38 33.28
CA ALA A 145 31.60 23.99 32.27
C ALA A 145 30.96 25.19 31.57
N ASP A 146 29.66 25.11 31.26
CA ASP A 146 28.91 26.19 30.61
C ASP A 146 28.70 27.37 31.57
N LEU A 147 28.28 27.10 32.81
CA LEU A 147 28.14 28.13 33.85
C LEU A 147 29.46 28.84 34.18
N MET A 148 30.59 28.12 34.16
CA MET A 148 31.91 28.72 34.37
C MET A 148 32.41 29.53 33.17
N SER A 149 32.12 29.07 31.95
CA SER A 149 32.65 29.69 30.73
C SER A 149 31.85 30.93 30.31
N ASN A 150 30.57 31.00 30.66
CA ASN A 150 29.72 32.14 30.40
C ASN A 150 29.09 32.68 31.71
N PRO A 151 29.67 33.73 32.33
CA PRO A 151 29.12 34.31 33.55
C PRO A 151 27.76 34.98 33.34
N GLY A 152 27.31 35.10 32.08
CA GLY A 152 26.05 35.71 31.71
C GLY A 152 24.82 35.05 32.33
N TYR A 153 24.81 33.71 32.46
CA TYR A 153 23.71 32.98 33.10
C TYR A 153 23.48 33.48 34.53
N CYS A 154 24.54 33.56 35.33
CA CYS A 154 24.43 33.98 36.73
C CYS A 154 24.34 35.49 36.90
N ASN A 155 24.98 36.28 36.03
CA ASN A 155 24.83 37.75 36.03
C ASN A 155 23.40 38.18 35.71
N ASN A 156 22.75 37.44 34.81
CA ASN A 156 21.37 37.67 34.42
C ASN A 156 20.36 36.92 35.29
N ARG A 157 20.84 36.04 36.19
CA ARG A 157 20.04 35.23 37.12
C ARG A 157 19.12 34.23 36.43
N THR A 158 19.60 33.70 35.31
CA THR A 158 18.91 32.71 34.47
C THR A 158 19.74 31.44 34.38
N ASN A 159 20.37 31.06 35.51
CA ASN A 159 21.07 29.78 35.63
C ASN A 159 20.10 28.75 36.19
N PHE A 160 19.82 27.68 35.47
CA PHE A 160 18.91 26.66 35.97
C PHE A 160 19.30 25.25 35.58
N GLY A 161 18.72 24.30 36.32
CA GLY A 161 18.71 22.90 35.97
C GLY A 161 17.55 22.21 36.67
N GLY A 162 16.88 21.29 35.97
CA GLY A 162 15.75 20.58 36.54
C GLY A 162 15.34 19.39 35.70
N TRP A 163 14.42 18.59 36.25
CA TRP A 163 13.87 17.42 35.58
C TRP A 163 12.42 17.18 35.97
N SER A 164 11.69 16.50 35.08
CA SER A 164 10.30 16.09 35.26
C SER A 164 10.05 14.76 34.56
N ILE A 165 9.11 13.97 35.07
CA ILE A 165 8.57 12.78 34.39
C ILE A 165 7.06 12.97 34.28
N TYR A 166 6.56 13.02 33.05
CA TYR A 166 5.13 12.82 32.78
C TYR A 166 4.85 11.32 32.72
N VAL A 167 3.81 10.87 33.43
CA VAL A 167 3.34 9.48 33.41
C VAL A 167 1.89 9.47 32.94
N ILE A 168 1.67 8.91 31.74
CA ILE A 168 0.35 8.68 31.16
C ILE A 168 -0.11 7.29 31.59
N TYR A 169 -1.34 7.20 32.09
CA TYR A 169 -1.94 5.97 32.59
C TYR A 169 -3.36 5.77 32.06
N GLN A 170 -3.79 4.52 31.99
CA GLN A 170 -5.14 4.10 31.65
C GLN A 170 -5.92 3.73 32.91
N ASN A 171 -7.19 4.09 32.97
CA ASN A 171 -8.11 3.64 34.03
C ASN A 171 -9.54 3.52 33.49
N GLU A 172 -10.18 2.38 33.72
CA GLU A 172 -11.55 2.08 33.25
C GLU A 172 -12.64 3.01 33.81
N ASP A 173 -12.40 3.65 34.95
CA ASP A 173 -13.33 4.60 35.58
C ASP A 173 -13.26 6.01 34.94
N LEU A 174 -12.27 6.29 34.10
CA LEU A 174 -12.15 7.57 33.39
C LEU A 174 -13.14 7.62 32.20
N PRO A 175 -13.68 8.80 31.85
CA PRO A 175 -14.44 8.95 30.61
C PRO A 175 -13.57 8.62 29.38
N LEU A 176 -14.22 8.34 28.25
CA LEU A 176 -13.50 8.30 26.98
C LEU A 176 -13.04 9.71 26.65
N ASN A 177 -11.75 9.84 26.43
CA ASN A 177 -11.03 11.08 26.27
C ASN A 177 -9.81 10.90 25.37
N GLN A 178 -9.16 12.02 25.14
CA GLN A 178 -7.94 12.14 24.38
C GLN A 178 -6.91 12.85 25.27
N VAL A 179 -5.70 12.29 25.35
CA VAL A 179 -4.54 12.93 25.97
C VAL A 179 -3.56 13.27 24.87
N ASN A 180 -3.30 14.57 24.66
CA ASN A 180 -2.31 15.05 23.69
C ASN A 180 -1.12 15.62 24.43
N LEU A 181 0.06 15.08 24.16
CA LEU A 181 1.34 15.62 24.63
C LEU A 181 1.98 16.38 23.48
N TYR A 182 2.23 17.66 23.69
CA TYR A 182 2.96 18.54 22.78
C TYR A 182 4.32 18.85 23.40
N GLN A 183 5.39 18.82 22.61
CA GLN A 183 6.73 19.12 23.08
C GLN A 183 7.50 19.98 22.09
N GLY A 184 8.51 20.68 22.59
CA GLY A 184 9.40 21.56 21.85
C GLY A 184 10.25 22.37 22.82
N LEU A 185 10.73 23.53 22.39
CA LEU A 185 11.36 24.48 23.31
C LEU A 185 11.21 25.91 22.78
N GLU A 186 10.44 26.70 23.49
CA GLU A 186 10.05 28.06 23.09
C GLU A 186 10.33 29.04 24.21
N ILE A 187 10.78 30.25 23.86
CA ILE A 187 11.24 31.23 24.84
C ILE A 187 10.50 32.56 24.71
N ILE A 188 10.02 33.08 25.85
CA ILE A 188 9.58 34.46 25.99
C ILE A 188 10.43 35.18 27.02
N ASN A 189 10.64 36.47 26.78
CA ASN A 189 11.53 37.28 27.59
C ASN A 189 11.30 38.77 27.35
N ARG A 190 12.14 39.62 27.95
CA ARG A 190 12.09 41.07 27.75
C ARG A 190 12.13 41.55 26.29
N ASN A 191 12.75 40.79 25.38
CA ASN A 191 12.82 41.12 23.96
C ASN A 191 11.60 40.61 23.18
N VAL A 192 11.01 39.50 23.62
CA VAL A 192 9.82 38.85 23.03
C VAL A 192 8.81 38.62 24.15
N GLN A 193 7.94 39.61 24.35
CA GLN A 193 7.05 39.74 25.52
C GLN A 193 5.76 38.93 25.40
N GLU A 194 5.51 38.35 24.24
CA GLU A 194 4.29 37.61 23.94
C GLU A 194 4.62 36.47 22.97
N LYS A 195 4.05 35.30 23.24
CA LYS A 195 4.06 34.15 22.34
C LYS A 195 2.68 33.53 22.31
N GLU A 196 2.24 33.19 21.11
CA GLU A 196 1.01 32.43 20.85
C GLU A 196 1.40 31.10 20.22
N ILE A 197 0.86 30.02 20.74
CA ILE A 197 1.01 28.64 20.26
C ILE A 197 -0.38 28.13 19.96
N ILE A 198 -0.57 27.55 18.78
CA ILE A 198 -1.84 26.95 18.39
C ILE A 198 -1.72 25.44 18.58
N LEU A 199 -2.61 24.89 19.41
CA LEU A 199 -2.79 23.46 19.53
C LEU A 199 -3.88 23.05 18.55
N ASP A 200 -3.49 22.35 17.49
CA ASP A 200 -4.42 21.70 16.56
C ASP A 200 -4.79 20.30 17.08
N ASN A 201 -5.81 19.68 16.46
CA ASN A 201 -6.32 18.32 16.77
C ASN A 201 -6.81 18.15 18.21
N ILE A 202 -7.64 19.08 18.69
CA ILE A 202 -8.21 19.00 20.06
C ILE A 202 -9.71 18.63 20.09
N ASP A 203 -10.35 18.53 18.92
CA ASP A 203 -11.78 18.31 18.66
C ASP A 203 -12.67 18.13 19.90
N VAL A 204 -13.09 19.27 20.47
CA VAL A 204 -13.74 19.31 21.78
C VAL A 204 -15.22 18.96 21.62
N ILE A 205 -15.66 17.79 22.08
CA ILE A 205 -17.07 17.38 22.04
C ILE A 205 -17.74 17.56 23.40
N ASP A 206 -17.00 17.34 24.48
CA ASP A 206 -17.36 17.68 25.85
C ASP A 206 -16.16 18.32 26.54
N ASN A 207 -16.43 19.28 27.42
CA ASN A 207 -15.40 19.99 28.17
C ASN A 207 -15.35 19.59 29.65
N ILE A 208 -16.20 18.69 30.15
CA ILE A 208 -16.17 18.22 31.54
C ILE A 208 -14.88 17.43 31.82
N GLY A 209 -14.19 17.75 32.91
CA GLY A 209 -12.92 17.12 33.30
C GLY A 209 -11.72 17.54 32.46
N ALA A 210 -11.90 18.45 31.48
CA ALA A 210 -10.82 18.90 30.63
C ALA A 210 -9.76 19.67 31.45
N LYS A 211 -8.50 19.36 31.20
CA LYS A 211 -7.36 20.00 31.87
C LYS A 211 -6.17 20.17 30.95
N ILE A 212 -5.29 21.10 31.30
CA ILE A 212 -4.07 21.41 30.56
C ILE A 212 -2.91 21.57 31.53
N GLY A 213 -1.80 20.92 31.22
CA GLY A 213 -0.58 20.91 32.00
C GLY A 213 0.56 21.57 31.23
N PHE A 214 1.46 22.22 31.96
CA PHE A 214 2.61 22.92 31.42
C PHE A 214 3.87 22.50 32.16
N LEU A 215 4.93 22.21 31.39
CA LEU A 215 6.30 22.19 31.89
C LEU A 215 7.03 23.40 31.32
N ALA A 216 7.35 24.35 32.18
CA ALA A 216 8.17 25.51 31.85
C ALA A 216 9.43 25.52 32.70
N TRP A 217 10.50 26.08 32.16
CA TRP A 217 11.76 26.29 32.82
C TRP A 217 12.06 27.79 32.91
N GLU A 218 12.84 28.15 33.93
CA GLU A 218 12.90 29.52 34.43
C GLU A 218 11.50 30.00 34.85
N GLY A 219 11.30 31.32 34.97
CA GLY A 219 10.17 31.88 35.71
C GLY A 219 10.55 32.13 37.17
N ASP A 220 10.34 33.35 37.63
CA ASP A 220 10.62 33.81 38.98
C ASP A 220 9.35 34.38 39.60
N ASN A 221 8.95 33.82 40.73
CA ASN A 221 7.82 34.32 41.52
C ASN A 221 7.96 35.80 41.89
N SER A 222 9.20 36.31 41.99
CA SER A 222 9.48 37.71 42.32
C SER A 222 9.52 38.68 41.12
N LEU A 223 9.39 38.19 39.88
CA LEU A 223 9.52 38.98 38.64
C LEU A 223 8.28 38.94 37.72
N ASN A 224 7.10 38.74 38.30
CA ASN A 224 5.82 38.52 37.62
C ASN A 224 5.17 39.71 36.88
N TYR A 225 5.97 40.65 36.36
CA TYR A 225 5.46 41.87 35.71
C TYR A 225 4.88 41.56 34.35
N GLY A 226 3.58 41.79 34.17
CA GLY A 226 2.91 41.58 32.88
C GLY A 226 2.82 40.10 32.48
N GLU A 227 3.02 39.20 33.45
CA GLU A 227 2.89 37.77 33.23
C GLU A 227 1.44 37.34 33.14
N SER A 228 1.16 36.47 32.17
CA SER A 228 -0.10 35.74 32.11
C SER A 228 0.05 34.51 31.24
N LEU A 229 -0.79 33.53 31.52
CA LEU A 229 -0.99 32.34 30.71
C LEU A 229 -2.48 32.26 30.39
N SER A 230 -2.83 32.09 29.12
CA SER A 230 -4.22 32.10 28.68
C SER A 230 -4.51 31.06 27.61
N VAL A 231 -5.75 30.55 27.62
CA VAL A 231 -6.30 29.64 26.61
C VAL A 231 -7.52 30.29 25.99
N ASN A 232 -7.53 30.41 24.66
CA ASN A 232 -8.59 31.08 23.91
C ASN A 232 -8.90 32.49 24.47
N ASN A 233 -7.86 33.22 24.86
CA ASN A 233 -7.88 34.52 25.54
C ASN A 233 -8.45 34.54 26.98
N ASN A 234 -8.77 33.39 27.56
CA ASN A 234 -9.16 33.29 28.97
C ASN A 234 -7.91 33.05 29.83
N VAL A 235 -7.64 33.95 30.78
CA VAL A 235 -6.47 33.84 31.67
C VAL A 235 -6.67 32.68 32.65
N LEU A 236 -5.70 31.77 32.67
CA LEU A 236 -5.67 30.64 33.57
C LEU A 236 -5.15 31.05 34.96
N SER A 237 -5.66 30.39 36.01
CA SER A 237 -5.16 30.50 37.38
C SER A 237 -5.66 29.34 38.23
N ASN A 238 -4.92 28.96 39.28
CA ASN A 238 -5.30 27.92 40.24
C ASN A 238 -4.88 28.30 41.69
N PRO A 239 -5.37 29.44 42.24
CA PRO A 239 -4.96 29.92 43.56
C PRO A 239 -5.18 28.87 44.67
N PRO A 240 -4.29 28.80 45.68
CA PRO A 240 -3.26 29.79 46.00
C PRO A 240 -1.90 29.59 45.33
N LEU A 241 -1.72 28.53 44.52
CA LEU A 241 -0.44 28.24 43.85
C LEU A 241 -0.18 29.24 42.72
N ASN A 242 -0.96 29.18 41.63
CA ASN A 242 -0.76 30.07 40.49
C ASN A 242 -1.83 31.16 40.44
N LEU A 243 -1.38 32.39 40.60
CA LEU A 243 -2.21 33.58 40.44
C LEU A 243 -2.29 33.96 38.96
N SER A 244 -3.36 34.66 38.58
CA SER A 244 -3.61 35.03 37.17
C SER A 244 -2.53 35.91 36.54
N ASP A 245 -1.74 36.59 37.36
CA ASP A 245 -0.66 37.49 37.00
C ASP A 245 0.73 36.96 37.38
N ASN A 246 0.85 35.67 37.69
CA ASN A 246 2.09 35.03 38.13
C ASN A 246 2.00 33.50 37.95
N ALA A 247 1.93 33.08 36.68
CA ALA A 247 1.75 31.68 36.30
C ALA A 247 3.08 30.90 36.18
N PHE A 248 4.23 31.59 36.23
CA PHE A 248 5.57 31.02 36.09
C PHE A 248 6.41 31.36 37.33
N ASN A 249 6.16 30.65 38.42
CA ASN A 249 6.49 31.10 39.77
C ASN A 249 7.23 30.05 40.60
N GLY A 250 7.79 29.02 39.97
CA GLY A 250 8.56 28.00 40.67
C GLY A 250 7.67 26.99 41.40
N THR A 251 6.48 26.68 40.87
CA THR A 251 5.53 25.78 41.54
C THR A 251 5.34 24.43 40.85
N ASN A 252 4.82 23.48 41.62
CA ASN A 252 4.45 22.16 41.13
C ASN A 252 3.08 21.80 41.69
N THR A 253 2.05 21.89 40.83
CA THR A 253 0.65 21.61 41.17
C THR A 253 0.43 20.17 41.65
N PHE A 254 1.14 19.17 41.09
CA PHE A 254 0.96 17.76 41.45
C PHE A 254 1.37 17.45 42.90
N THR A 255 2.36 18.18 43.40
CA THR A 255 2.86 18.03 44.78
C THR A 255 2.43 19.16 45.70
N ASN A 256 1.71 20.15 45.18
CA ASN A 256 1.33 21.39 45.88
C ASN A 256 2.55 22.08 46.52
N SER A 257 3.65 22.18 45.74
CA SER A 257 4.94 22.74 46.15
C SER A 257 5.15 24.13 45.58
N THR A 258 5.80 25.01 46.36
CA THR A 258 6.26 26.34 45.94
C THR A 258 7.78 26.46 45.95
N THR A 259 8.47 25.32 45.89
CA THR A 259 9.94 25.24 45.94
C THR A 259 10.50 24.49 44.73
N PHE A 260 9.75 24.45 43.62
CA PHE A 260 10.22 23.91 42.35
C PHE A 260 10.97 25.04 41.62
N TYR A 261 12.03 25.57 42.25
CA TYR A 261 12.67 26.82 41.83
C TYR A 261 13.10 26.81 40.35
N ASN A 262 12.84 27.92 39.65
CA ASN A 262 13.21 28.14 38.25
C ASN A 262 12.63 27.08 37.29
N ALA A 263 11.45 26.55 37.63
CA ALA A 263 10.67 25.63 36.81
C ALA A 263 9.20 25.65 37.25
N ASP A 264 8.28 25.34 36.35
CA ASP A 264 6.86 25.18 36.67
C ASP A 264 6.36 23.84 36.12
N LEU A 265 5.70 23.07 36.98
CA LEU A 265 5.06 21.81 36.63
C LEU A 265 3.61 21.84 37.09
N ASP A 266 2.79 22.50 36.29
CA ASP A 266 1.47 22.96 36.72
C ASP A 266 0.34 22.49 35.84
N VAL A 267 -0.83 22.34 36.45
CA VAL A 267 -2.06 21.90 35.79
C VAL A 267 -3.20 22.85 36.11
N TYR A 268 -3.95 23.18 35.07
CA TYR A 268 -5.09 24.09 35.10
C TYR A 268 -6.34 23.39 34.59
N ASN A 269 -7.48 23.76 35.17
CA ASN A 269 -8.79 23.36 34.66
C ASN A 269 -9.05 24.08 33.32
N LEU A 270 -9.47 23.31 32.32
CA LEU A 270 -9.71 23.80 30.97
C LEU A 270 -11.21 23.92 30.64
N GLU A 271 -12.11 23.32 31.43
CA GLU A 271 -13.55 23.21 31.14
C GLU A 271 -14.20 24.53 30.71
N ASN A 272 -13.86 25.65 31.36
CA ASN A 272 -14.46 26.97 31.08
C ASN A 272 -13.65 27.83 30.09
N ASN A 273 -12.56 27.28 29.54
CA ASN A 273 -11.62 27.99 28.69
C ASN A 273 -11.62 27.46 27.24
N ILE A 274 -12.36 26.39 26.98
CA ILE A 274 -12.64 25.80 25.66
C ILE A 274 -14.14 25.63 25.45
N ASN A 275 -14.59 25.61 24.20
CA ASN A 275 -15.98 25.39 23.84
C ASN A 275 -16.16 24.08 23.06
N ILE A 276 -17.34 23.48 23.18
CA ILE A 276 -17.75 22.36 22.33
C ILE A 276 -17.73 22.82 20.87
N GLY A 277 -17.08 22.03 20.02
CA GLY A 277 -16.84 22.28 18.59
C GLY A 277 -15.52 23.00 18.28
N ASP A 278 -14.72 23.36 19.29
CA ASP A 278 -13.37 23.88 19.05
C ASP A 278 -12.49 22.74 18.48
N THR A 279 -11.90 22.96 17.30
CA THR A 279 -10.95 22.03 16.66
C THR A 279 -9.49 22.41 16.95
N SER A 280 -9.26 23.61 17.50
CA SER A 280 -7.96 24.12 17.93
C SER A 280 -8.08 25.01 19.16
N ALA A 281 -7.00 25.16 19.93
CA ALA A 281 -6.91 26.08 21.06
C ALA A 281 -5.67 26.98 20.95
N SER A 282 -5.85 28.27 21.18
CA SER A 282 -4.76 29.24 21.26
C SER A 282 -4.24 29.33 22.70
N ILE A 283 -2.96 29.02 22.88
CA ILE A 283 -2.21 29.18 24.12
C ILE A 283 -1.37 30.44 24.00
N LYS A 284 -1.62 31.40 24.88
CA LYS A 284 -0.91 32.68 24.87
C LYS A 284 -0.22 32.93 26.19
N LEU A 285 1.09 33.19 26.09
CA LEU A 285 1.97 33.54 27.20
C LEU A 285 2.39 35.00 27.06
N THR A 286 2.42 35.74 28.16
CA THR A 286 2.96 37.10 28.20
C THR A 286 3.96 37.25 29.33
N THR A 287 4.90 38.18 29.16
CA THR A 287 5.78 38.68 30.22
C THR A 287 6.23 40.10 29.87
N GLY A 288 6.54 40.91 30.86
CA GLY A 288 7.01 42.28 30.67
C GLY A 288 6.01 43.35 31.09
N GLY A 289 6.44 44.20 32.01
CA GLY A 289 5.66 45.32 32.51
C GLY A 289 6.52 46.44 33.08
N ILE A 290 5.87 47.58 33.35
CA ILE A 290 6.52 48.69 34.05
C ILE A 290 6.47 48.41 35.55
N ASN A 291 7.64 48.30 36.17
CA ASN A 291 7.78 48.08 37.60
C ASN A 291 7.50 49.35 38.42
N GLU A 292 7.49 49.20 39.74
CA GLU A 292 7.16 50.28 40.69
C GLU A 292 8.08 51.53 40.56
N THR A 293 9.29 51.35 40.02
CA THR A 293 10.27 52.43 39.83
C THR A 293 10.16 53.11 38.46
N GLY A 294 9.23 52.67 37.61
CA GLY A 294 9.08 53.15 36.23
C GLY A 294 10.02 52.49 35.22
N GLY A 295 10.80 51.48 35.64
CA GLY A 295 11.64 50.68 34.76
C GLY A 295 10.86 49.54 34.12
N PHE A 296 11.35 49.02 32.99
CA PHE A 296 10.79 47.81 32.38
C PHE A 296 11.41 46.56 33.01
N SER A 297 10.58 45.65 33.48
CA SER A 297 10.95 44.34 34.04
C SER A 297 10.17 43.26 33.31
N ALA A 298 10.82 42.14 32.99
CA ALA A 298 10.20 40.97 32.41
C ALA A 298 10.97 39.74 32.89
N ASP A 299 10.27 38.63 32.95
CA ASP A 299 10.84 37.32 33.23
C ASP A 299 11.49 36.69 31.99
N LEU A 300 12.25 35.62 32.18
CA LEU A 300 12.67 34.66 31.15
C LEU A 300 11.87 33.39 31.38
N ILE A 301 11.01 33.01 30.44
CA ILE A 301 10.22 31.78 30.53
C ILE A 301 10.53 30.92 29.31
N ILE A 302 10.88 29.67 29.55
CA ILE A 302 11.19 28.69 28.51
C ILE A 302 10.13 27.58 28.60
N LEU A 303 9.16 27.60 27.71
CA LEU A 303 8.13 26.57 27.65
C LEU A 303 8.67 25.32 26.94
N ASN A 304 8.56 24.18 27.60
CA ASN A 304 9.02 22.91 27.07
C ASN A 304 7.85 22.11 26.49
N ASN A 305 6.84 21.81 27.33
CA ASN A 305 5.77 20.89 26.97
C ASN A 305 4.41 21.40 27.43
N ILE A 306 3.39 20.99 26.69
CA ILE A 306 1.98 21.19 27.00
C ILE A 306 1.32 19.81 26.94
N ILE A 307 0.49 19.45 27.92
CA ILE A 307 -0.27 18.20 27.89
C ILE A 307 -1.74 18.46 28.20
N THR A 308 -2.64 18.04 27.32
CA THR A 308 -4.09 18.24 27.48
C THR A 308 -4.78 16.93 27.78
N VAL A 309 -5.88 16.99 28.54
CA VAL A 309 -6.91 15.94 28.56
C VAL A 309 -8.21 16.57 28.12
N LEU A 310 -8.83 16.01 27.10
CA LEU A 310 -10.04 16.51 26.45
C LEU A 310 -11.00 15.36 26.19
N ASN A 311 -12.28 15.52 26.49
CA ASN A 311 -13.27 14.51 26.13
C ASN A 311 -13.62 14.68 24.64
N SER A 312 -12.85 14.04 23.79
CA SER A 312 -13.15 13.89 22.36
C SER A 312 -13.66 12.47 22.10
N GLN A 313 -14.82 12.37 21.44
CA GLN A 313 -15.44 11.12 21.00
C GLN A 313 -15.42 11.10 19.47
N LEU A 314 -14.37 10.54 18.88
CA LEU A 314 -14.23 10.43 17.43
C LEU A 314 -13.91 8.98 17.05
N PRO A 315 -14.43 8.49 15.90
CA PRO A 315 -13.98 7.24 15.31
C PRO A 315 -12.56 7.35 14.75
N ASP A 316 -11.96 6.23 14.37
CA ASP A 316 -10.63 6.15 13.74
C ASP A 316 -10.64 5.00 12.72
N ALA A 317 -11.03 5.31 11.49
CA ALA A 317 -11.14 4.37 10.39
C ALA A 317 -9.76 4.06 9.81
N THR A 318 -9.44 2.79 9.78
CA THR A 318 -8.28 2.29 9.01
C THR A 318 -8.75 1.19 8.08
N ILE A 319 -8.02 0.98 6.98
CA ILE A 319 -8.33 -0.06 6.00
C ILE A 319 -7.12 -0.97 5.76
N GLU A 320 -7.39 -2.24 5.51
CA GLU A 320 -6.42 -3.23 5.07
C GLU A 320 -6.99 -4.00 3.87
N VAL A 321 -6.25 -4.10 2.77
CA VAL A 321 -6.61 -4.98 1.66
C VAL A 321 -5.95 -6.34 1.89
N ASN A 322 -6.76 -7.33 2.28
CA ASN A 322 -6.28 -8.62 2.77
C ASN A 322 -5.92 -9.60 1.64
N ASP A 323 -6.68 -9.58 0.55
CA ASP A 323 -6.55 -10.54 -0.56
C ASP A 323 -7.18 -9.97 -1.86
N TYR A 324 -6.90 -10.61 -2.98
CA TYR A 324 -7.49 -10.26 -4.27
C TYR A 324 -7.66 -11.47 -5.20
N ILE A 325 -8.62 -11.39 -6.12
CA ILE A 325 -8.81 -12.37 -7.20
C ILE A 325 -8.69 -11.66 -8.55
N VAL A 326 -7.89 -12.25 -9.43
CA VAL A 326 -7.71 -11.87 -10.83
C VAL A 326 -8.01 -13.06 -11.74
N ASN A 327 -8.58 -12.81 -12.92
CA ASN A 327 -8.87 -13.84 -13.92
C ASN A 327 -8.07 -13.57 -15.21
N CYS A 328 -7.72 -14.63 -15.93
CA CYS A 328 -6.95 -14.51 -17.18
C CYS A 328 -7.70 -13.71 -18.24
N GLY A 329 -7.07 -12.64 -18.73
CA GLY A 329 -7.61 -11.74 -19.75
C GLY A 329 -8.80 -10.90 -19.28
N ASP A 330 -9.07 -10.87 -17.97
CA ASP A 330 -10.07 -9.99 -17.37
C ASP A 330 -9.38 -8.79 -16.74
N ASN A 331 -9.90 -7.60 -17.03
CA ASN A 331 -9.42 -6.35 -16.44
C ASN A 331 -10.15 -6.01 -15.14
N SER A 332 -10.96 -6.92 -14.61
CA SER A 332 -11.64 -6.77 -13.34
C SER A 332 -10.84 -7.44 -12.22
N VAL A 333 -10.67 -6.74 -11.10
CA VAL A 333 -10.06 -7.28 -9.88
C VAL A 333 -11.10 -7.29 -8.77
N GLU A 334 -11.29 -8.44 -8.13
CA GLU A 334 -12.06 -8.51 -6.87
C GLU A 334 -11.09 -8.30 -5.69
N LEU A 335 -11.35 -7.28 -4.87
CA LEU A 335 -10.55 -6.91 -3.70
C LEU A 335 -11.29 -7.30 -2.43
N PHE A 336 -10.60 -7.97 -1.50
CA PHE A 336 -11.10 -8.30 -0.17
C PHE A 336 -10.42 -7.39 0.85
N TYR A 337 -11.20 -6.61 1.59
CA TYR A 337 -10.68 -5.61 2.50
C TYR A 337 -11.36 -5.66 3.86
N THR A 338 -10.70 -5.12 4.88
CA THR A 338 -11.19 -4.97 6.25
C THR A 338 -11.09 -3.50 6.64
N VAL A 339 -12.20 -2.92 7.10
CA VAL A 339 -12.22 -1.61 7.75
C VAL A 339 -12.23 -1.81 9.26
N ASN A 340 -11.40 -1.07 9.99
CA ASN A 340 -11.31 -1.15 11.44
C ASN A 340 -11.64 0.21 12.07
N ASN A 341 -12.24 0.18 13.26
CA ASN A 341 -12.41 1.36 14.12
C ASN A 341 -11.58 1.19 15.40
N PHE A 342 -10.26 1.08 15.26
CA PHE A 342 -9.33 0.82 16.37
C PHE A 342 -8.72 2.11 16.88
N ASN A 343 -8.29 2.17 18.14
CA ASN A 343 -7.73 3.40 18.73
C ASN A 343 -8.66 4.64 18.65
N SER A 344 -9.97 4.39 18.67
CA SER A 344 -11.02 5.39 18.60
C SER A 344 -11.74 5.59 19.95
N THR A 345 -12.52 6.66 20.04
CA THR A 345 -13.35 7.01 21.20
C THR A 345 -14.83 7.13 20.86
N ASP A 346 -15.22 6.88 19.60
CA ASP A 346 -16.62 6.78 19.16
C ASP A 346 -16.83 5.74 18.06
N VAL A 347 -18.09 5.47 17.76
CA VAL A 347 -18.56 4.55 16.74
C VAL A 347 -18.29 5.12 15.34
N LEU A 348 -17.66 4.35 14.45
CA LEU A 348 -17.59 4.68 13.04
C LEU A 348 -18.96 4.39 12.40
N PRO A 349 -19.62 5.39 11.76
CA PRO A 349 -20.96 5.20 11.24
C PRO A 349 -21.01 4.20 10.07
N ALA A 350 -22.16 3.56 9.88
CA ALA A 350 -22.46 2.83 8.65
C ALA A 350 -22.47 3.79 7.45
N ASN A 351 -22.18 3.26 6.27
CA ASN A 351 -22.03 4.00 5.03
C ASN A 351 -20.84 4.97 5.02
N THR A 352 -19.82 4.75 5.86
CA THR A 352 -18.52 5.40 5.68
C THR A 352 -17.96 4.98 4.32
N PRO A 353 -17.68 5.92 3.42
CA PRO A 353 -17.34 5.62 2.04
C PRO A 353 -15.94 5.01 1.93
N ILE A 354 -15.70 4.27 0.86
CA ILE A 354 -14.40 3.64 0.57
C ILE A 354 -14.15 3.84 -0.92
N ALA A 355 -12.97 4.34 -1.29
CA ALA A 355 -12.57 4.56 -2.67
C ALA A 355 -11.30 3.79 -3.03
N PHE A 356 -11.24 3.32 -4.27
CA PHE A 356 -10.14 2.52 -4.80
C PHE A 356 -9.54 3.20 -6.03
N TYR A 357 -8.23 3.36 -6.05
CA TYR A 357 -7.52 4.13 -7.05
C TYR A 357 -6.36 3.37 -7.69
N LEU A 358 -6.05 3.74 -8.93
CA LEU A 358 -4.80 3.44 -9.62
C LEU A 358 -4.22 4.74 -10.17
N ASP A 359 -3.03 5.15 -9.74
CA ASP A 359 -2.40 6.41 -10.17
C ASP A 359 -3.35 7.63 -10.09
N ASN A 360 -4.10 7.73 -8.99
CA ASN A 360 -5.15 8.75 -8.74
C ASN A 360 -6.41 8.65 -9.63
N LEU A 361 -6.52 7.66 -10.50
CA LEU A 361 -7.75 7.35 -11.22
C LEU A 361 -8.68 6.51 -10.34
N LEU A 362 -9.89 7.02 -10.08
CA LEU A 362 -10.92 6.28 -9.34
C LEU A 362 -11.37 5.06 -10.15
N LEU A 363 -11.13 3.86 -9.62
CA LEU A 363 -11.51 2.58 -10.23
C LEU A 363 -12.89 2.10 -9.77
N GLY A 364 -13.23 2.38 -8.51
CA GLY A 364 -14.47 1.92 -7.90
C GLY A 364 -14.64 2.43 -6.48
N GLN A 365 -15.84 2.23 -5.93
CA GLN A 365 -16.21 2.67 -4.59
C GLN A 365 -17.01 1.58 -3.87
N SER A 366 -16.95 1.63 -2.54
CA SER A 366 -17.76 0.84 -1.63
C SER A 366 -18.10 1.68 -0.39
N GLN A 367 -18.68 1.06 0.63
CA GLN A 367 -18.95 1.71 1.91
C GLN A 367 -19.14 0.64 2.99
N THR A 368 -18.90 1.01 4.25
CA THR A 368 -19.26 0.15 5.40
C THR A 368 -20.77 -0.10 5.43
N VAL A 369 -21.18 -1.28 5.86
CA VAL A 369 -22.60 -1.67 5.96
C VAL A 369 -23.14 -1.43 7.36
N ASN A 370 -22.34 -1.73 8.38
CA ASN A 370 -22.70 -1.58 9.79
C ASN A 370 -21.98 -0.41 10.43
N ASN A 371 -22.54 0.07 11.54
CA ASN A 371 -21.78 0.89 12.47
C ASN A 371 -20.69 0.01 13.09
N LEU A 372 -19.45 0.50 13.16
CA LEU A 372 -18.36 -0.18 13.85
C LEU A 372 -18.17 0.45 15.22
N ASP A 373 -18.54 -0.28 16.27
CA ASP A 373 -18.25 0.14 17.65
C ASP A 373 -16.72 0.23 17.86
N ILE A 374 -16.30 0.86 18.96
CA ILE A 374 -14.88 1.01 19.30
C ILE A 374 -14.21 -0.37 19.38
N GLY A 375 -13.11 -0.57 18.65
CA GLY A 375 -12.36 -1.82 18.62
C GLY A 375 -12.95 -2.90 17.70
N GLU A 376 -14.00 -2.61 16.94
CA GLU A 376 -14.60 -3.54 15.99
C GLU A 376 -14.08 -3.35 14.56
N SER A 377 -14.33 -4.34 13.71
CA SER A 377 -13.99 -4.32 12.28
C SER A 377 -15.07 -4.95 11.41
N GLU A 378 -15.06 -4.59 10.12
CA GLU A 378 -15.94 -5.17 9.10
C GLU A 378 -15.12 -5.54 7.86
N SER A 379 -15.25 -6.81 7.43
CA SER A 379 -14.66 -7.28 6.18
C SER A 379 -15.69 -7.38 5.08
N SER A 380 -15.30 -6.99 3.87
CA SER A 380 -16.15 -7.02 2.68
C SER A 380 -15.30 -7.23 1.41
N SER A 381 -15.95 -7.32 0.26
CA SER A 381 -15.28 -7.33 -1.04
C SER A 381 -15.91 -6.36 -2.03
N THR A 382 -15.14 -5.94 -3.03
CA THR A 382 -15.62 -5.12 -4.15
C THR A 382 -14.92 -5.52 -5.44
N ILE A 383 -15.56 -5.24 -6.58
CA ILE A 383 -14.95 -5.44 -7.90
C ILE A 383 -14.60 -4.07 -8.47
N VAL A 384 -13.35 -3.91 -8.88
CA VAL A 384 -12.85 -2.71 -9.56
C VAL A 384 -12.44 -3.06 -10.99
N THR A 385 -12.56 -2.10 -11.92
CA THR A 385 -12.20 -2.31 -13.32
C THR A 385 -10.96 -1.51 -13.67
N ILE A 386 -9.92 -2.20 -14.13
CA ILE A 386 -8.66 -1.64 -14.58
C ILE A 386 -8.77 -1.15 -16.03
N PRO A 387 -8.21 0.01 -16.38
CA PRO A 387 -8.14 0.46 -17.78
C PRO A 387 -7.37 -0.50 -18.70
N GLU A 388 -7.81 -0.65 -19.95
CA GLU A 388 -7.25 -1.63 -20.91
C GLU A 388 -5.76 -1.42 -21.29
N ASP A 389 -5.18 -0.26 -20.98
CA ASP A 389 -3.79 0.10 -21.31
C ASP A 389 -2.88 0.20 -20.06
N SER A 390 -3.35 -0.23 -18.89
CA SER A 390 -2.57 -0.19 -17.65
C SER A 390 -1.43 -1.23 -17.65
N ASP A 391 -0.37 -0.94 -16.88
CA ASP A 391 0.68 -1.93 -16.62
C ASP A 391 0.04 -3.14 -15.91
N PRO A 392 0.30 -4.39 -16.35
CA PRO A 392 -0.18 -5.57 -15.65
C PRO A 392 0.36 -5.68 -14.23
N ASN A 393 1.51 -5.09 -13.91
CA ASN A 393 1.98 -4.94 -12.54
C ASN A 393 1.56 -3.56 -12.04
N LEU A 394 0.57 -3.52 -11.16
CA LEU A 394 -0.05 -2.29 -10.70
C LEU A 394 -0.18 -2.27 -9.18
N THR A 395 -0.28 -1.06 -8.62
CA THR A 395 -0.56 -0.86 -7.20
C THR A 395 -1.94 -0.22 -7.07
N ILE A 396 -2.85 -0.87 -6.35
CA ILE A 396 -4.14 -0.27 -6.00
C ILE A 396 -4.04 0.37 -4.64
N THR A 397 -4.49 1.61 -4.55
CA THR A 397 -4.66 2.35 -3.30
C THR A 397 -6.12 2.22 -2.85
N ALA A 398 -6.35 1.75 -1.64
CA ALA A 398 -7.64 1.77 -0.98
C ALA A 398 -7.64 2.87 0.10
N ILE A 399 -8.69 3.69 0.11
CA ILE A 399 -8.85 4.78 1.08
C ILE A 399 -10.24 4.64 1.71
N VAL A 400 -10.30 4.44 3.03
CA VAL A 400 -11.55 4.52 3.79
C VAL A 400 -11.86 5.98 4.13
N ASP A 401 -13.14 6.27 4.36
CA ASP A 401 -13.68 7.62 4.53
C ASP A 401 -13.52 8.55 3.30
N ASP A 402 -13.26 7.99 2.12
CA ASP A 402 -13.16 8.75 0.88
C ASP A 402 -14.39 8.56 -0.02
N ASP A 403 -15.09 9.65 -0.29
CA ASP A 403 -16.25 9.69 -1.18
C ASP A 403 -15.92 9.66 -2.69
N GLY A 404 -14.66 9.38 -3.03
CA GLY A 404 -14.14 9.33 -4.39
C GLY A 404 -13.47 10.64 -4.82
N THR A 405 -13.43 11.64 -3.95
CA THR A 405 -12.79 12.94 -4.19
C THR A 405 -11.44 13.13 -3.49
N MET A 406 -10.92 12.10 -2.82
CA MET A 406 -9.74 12.15 -1.96
C MET A 406 -9.93 13.11 -0.79
N SER A 407 -11.14 13.13 -0.23
CA SER A 407 -11.50 13.96 0.92
C SER A 407 -12.31 13.15 1.93
N GLY A 408 -11.92 13.25 3.20
CA GLY A 408 -12.63 12.68 4.34
C GLY A 408 -14.05 13.24 4.49
N VAL A 409 -14.98 12.39 4.91
CA VAL A 409 -16.39 12.72 5.18
C VAL A 409 -16.69 12.67 6.68
N VAL A 410 -16.13 11.71 7.40
CA VAL A 410 -16.25 11.52 8.83
C VAL A 410 -15.06 12.21 9.49
N THR A 411 -15.32 12.99 10.54
CA THR A 411 -14.21 13.53 11.34
C THR A 411 -13.66 12.43 12.24
N GLU A 412 -12.37 12.17 12.14
CA GLU A 412 -11.70 11.05 12.80
C GLU A 412 -10.61 11.52 13.77
N THR A 413 -10.17 10.65 14.68
CA THR A 413 -9.05 10.98 15.59
C THR A 413 -7.71 11.16 14.87
N ASN A 414 -7.57 10.57 13.68
CA ASN A 414 -6.39 10.66 12.84
C ASN A 414 -6.80 10.55 11.36
N GLU A 415 -6.75 11.66 10.63
CA GLU A 415 -7.13 11.74 9.21
C GLU A 415 -6.04 11.22 8.25
N ASP A 416 -4.87 10.85 8.78
CA ASP A 416 -3.69 10.47 7.97
C ASP A 416 -3.48 8.95 7.89
N ASN A 417 -4.32 8.13 8.53
CA ASN A 417 -4.17 6.67 8.62
C ASN A 417 -5.20 5.86 7.80
N ASN A 418 -6.04 6.52 7.02
CA ASN A 418 -7.15 5.93 6.25
C ASN A 418 -6.73 5.18 4.96
N ILE A 419 -5.42 5.03 4.70
CA ILE A 419 -4.88 4.58 3.41
C ILE A 419 -4.14 3.24 3.49
N ASN A 420 -4.35 2.39 2.49
CA ASN A 420 -3.64 1.12 2.31
C ASN A 420 -3.32 0.85 0.84
N PHE A 421 -2.29 0.04 0.58
CA PHE A 421 -1.82 -0.27 -0.77
C PHE A 421 -1.68 -1.77 -0.96
N VAL A 422 -2.01 -2.26 -2.16
CA VAL A 422 -1.77 -3.64 -2.57
C VAL A 422 -1.16 -3.69 -3.97
N ASP A 423 -0.09 -4.47 -4.10
CA ASP A 423 0.53 -4.75 -5.40
C ASP A 423 -0.17 -5.95 -6.05
N ILE A 424 -0.58 -5.80 -7.31
CA ILE A 424 -1.34 -6.78 -8.07
C ILE A 424 -0.65 -7.05 -9.41
N GLU A 425 -0.57 -8.32 -9.78
CA GLU A 425 -0.16 -8.78 -11.11
C GLU A 425 -1.39 -9.29 -11.87
N LEU A 426 -1.82 -8.55 -12.89
CA LEU A 426 -2.88 -8.96 -13.80
C LEU A 426 -2.43 -10.13 -14.67
N LEU A 427 -3.35 -11.06 -14.87
CA LEU A 427 -3.13 -12.25 -15.67
C LEU A 427 -3.48 -11.98 -17.14
N ILE A 428 -2.47 -11.75 -17.98
CA ILE A 428 -2.67 -11.52 -19.42
C ILE A 428 -2.61 -12.81 -20.23
N ILE A 429 -3.47 -12.91 -21.26
CA ILE A 429 -3.41 -14.01 -22.23
C ILE A 429 -2.40 -13.63 -23.34
N PRO A 430 -1.40 -14.47 -23.65
CA PRO A 430 -0.47 -14.22 -24.73
C PRO A 430 -1.14 -14.13 -26.11
N ASP A 431 -0.49 -13.43 -27.05
CA ASP A 431 -0.93 -13.35 -28.44
C ASP A 431 -1.05 -14.72 -29.12
N ILE A 432 -2.01 -14.85 -30.04
CA ILE A 432 -2.26 -16.09 -30.79
C ILE A 432 -1.05 -16.43 -31.68
N ILE A 433 -0.50 -17.64 -31.50
CA ILE A 433 0.61 -18.15 -32.31
C ILE A 433 0.06 -18.99 -33.48
N THR A 434 0.44 -18.64 -34.71
CA THR A 434 0.08 -19.44 -35.88
C THR A 434 1.10 -20.57 -36.12
N LEU A 435 0.63 -21.81 -36.05
CA LEU A 435 1.40 -23.03 -36.31
C LEU A 435 1.34 -23.43 -37.79
N SER A 436 2.13 -24.44 -38.15
CA SER A 436 2.09 -25.04 -39.48
C SER A 436 0.77 -25.80 -39.67
N GLY A 437 0.13 -25.58 -40.82
CA GLY A 437 -1.11 -26.27 -41.18
C GLY A 437 -0.92 -27.76 -41.46
N LEU A 438 -2.03 -28.49 -41.47
CA LEU A 438 -2.08 -29.90 -41.85
C LEU A 438 -2.69 -30.03 -43.24
N ILE A 439 -2.03 -30.84 -44.08
CA ILE A 439 -2.51 -31.16 -45.43
C ILE A 439 -3.07 -32.58 -45.41
N GLY A 440 -4.37 -32.71 -45.64
CA GLY A 440 -5.09 -33.96 -45.67
C GLY A 440 -5.30 -34.46 -47.09
N CYS A 441 -5.32 -35.78 -47.24
CA CYS A 441 -5.66 -36.42 -48.50
C CYS A 441 -7.18 -36.33 -48.74
N ASN A 442 -7.63 -35.85 -49.90
CA ASN A 442 -9.06 -35.81 -50.23
C ASN A 442 -9.62 -37.24 -50.24
N GLU A 443 -10.59 -37.52 -49.37
CA GLU A 443 -11.31 -38.79 -49.29
C GLU A 443 -12.64 -38.75 -50.07
N GLY A 444 -12.94 -37.60 -50.68
CA GLY A 444 -14.17 -37.31 -51.43
C GLY A 444 -14.87 -36.07 -50.88
N PHE A 445 -15.57 -35.33 -51.76
CA PHE A 445 -16.37 -34.16 -51.38
C PHE A 445 -15.61 -33.10 -50.56
N GLU A 446 -14.32 -32.91 -50.83
CA GLU A 446 -13.46 -31.97 -50.08
C GLU A 446 -13.44 -32.26 -48.57
N THR A 447 -13.46 -33.54 -48.21
CA THR A 447 -13.28 -34.00 -46.83
C THR A 447 -12.00 -34.82 -46.72
N ALA A 448 -11.28 -34.65 -45.62
CA ALA A 448 -10.15 -35.45 -45.22
C ALA A 448 -10.20 -35.70 -43.70
N THR A 449 -9.59 -36.80 -43.27
CA THR A 449 -9.44 -37.16 -41.86
C THR A 449 -8.08 -36.70 -41.34
N TYR A 450 -8.07 -36.01 -40.18
CA TYR A 450 -6.87 -35.42 -39.57
C TYR A 450 -6.66 -35.92 -38.13
N ASN A 451 -5.39 -36.05 -37.74
CA ASN A 451 -4.98 -36.08 -36.35
C ASN A 451 -4.47 -34.69 -35.95
N LEU A 452 -5.30 -33.91 -35.24
CA LEU A 452 -5.01 -32.51 -34.92
C LEU A 452 -3.78 -32.32 -34.02
N TYR A 453 -3.38 -33.35 -33.26
CA TYR A 453 -2.15 -33.32 -32.45
C TYR A 453 -0.88 -33.22 -33.30
N GLU A 454 -0.93 -33.60 -34.58
CA GLU A 454 0.22 -33.48 -35.49
C GLU A 454 0.63 -32.02 -35.73
N ALA A 455 -0.30 -31.07 -35.62
CA ALA A 455 0.01 -29.64 -35.72
C ALA A 455 0.86 -29.14 -34.54
N LEU A 456 0.82 -29.85 -33.41
CA LEU A 456 1.50 -29.48 -32.17
C LEU A 456 2.84 -30.20 -31.98
N VAL A 457 3.32 -30.98 -32.95
CA VAL A 457 4.49 -31.88 -32.79
C VAL A 457 5.77 -31.19 -32.31
N ASN A 458 5.91 -29.89 -32.55
CA ASN A 458 7.07 -29.09 -32.15
C ASN A 458 6.91 -28.39 -30.79
N LEU A 459 5.75 -28.54 -30.15
CA LEU A 459 5.47 -28.01 -28.83
C LEU A 459 5.74 -29.08 -27.77
N GLN A 460 6.17 -28.66 -26.58
CA GLN A 460 6.27 -29.52 -25.42
C GLN A 460 5.03 -29.31 -24.56
N TYR A 461 4.16 -30.33 -24.46
CA TYR A 461 2.89 -30.25 -23.74
C TYR A 461 2.45 -31.59 -23.19
N ASP A 462 1.47 -31.56 -22.27
CA ASP A 462 0.68 -32.73 -21.86
C ASP A 462 -0.62 -32.74 -22.67
N GLU A 463 -0.94 -33.85 -23.34
CA GLU A 463 -2.17 -33.98 -24.13
C GLU A 463 -3.44 -33.69 -23.32
N SER A 464 -3.42 -33.93 -22.00
CA SER A 464 -4.56 -33.64 -21.12
C SER A 464 -4.83 -32.15 -20.90
N ASN A 465 -3.87 -31.29 -21.21
CA ASN A 465 -3.97 -29.83 -21.12
C ASN A 465 -4.36 -29.17 -22.45
N VAL A 466 -4.61 -29.95 -23.49
CA VAL A 466 -4.90 -29.44 -24.83
C VAL A 466 -6.37 -29.62 -25.17
N SER A 467 -6.99 -28.55 -25.65
CA SER A 467 -8.32 -28.59 -26.25
C SER A 467 -8.35 -27.85 -27.59
N PHE A 468 -9.15 -28.35 -28.53
CA PHE A 468 -9.25 -27.82 -29.89
C PHE A 468 -10.66 -27.25 -30.13
N TYR A 469 -10.74 -26.17 -30.89
CA TYR A 469 -11.97 -25.43 -31.16
C TYR A 469 -12.03 -24.99 -32.62
N LYS A 470 -13.26 -24.80 -33.13
CA LYS A 470 -13.50 -24.31 -34.51
C LYS A 470 -13.55 -22.79 -34.61
N SER A 471 -13.71 -22.10 -33.49
CA SER A 471 -13.76 -20.64 -33.43
C SER A 471 -13.01 -20.13 -32.21
N LEU A 472 -12.53 -18.89 -32.29
CA LEU A 472 -11.87 -18.22 -31.17
C LEU A 472 -12.84 -18.00 -29.99
N GLN A 473 -14.10 -17.69 -30.29
CA GLN A 473 -15.13 -17.48 -29.26
C GLN A 473 -15.40 -18.76 -28.44
N ASP A 474 -15.49 -19.91 -29.09
CA ASP A 474 -15.64 -21.20 -28.42
C ASP A 474 -14.42 -21.50 -27.52
N LEU A 475 -13.22 -21.14 -27.98
CA LEU A 475 -11.98 -21.27 -27.22
C LEU A 475 -11.97 -20.40 -25.97
N GLU A 476 -12.27 -19.10 -26.10
CA GLU A 476 -12.26 -18.13 -25.00
C GLU A 476 -13.28 -18.48 -23.91
N THR A 477 -14.43 -19.03 -24.32
CA THR A 477 -15.49 -19.48 -23.38
C THR A 477 -15.31 -20.93 -22.93
N ALA A 478 -14.31 -21.64 -23.44
CA ALA A 478 -14.10 -23.08 -23.25
C ALA A 478 -15.36 -23.93 -23.53
N THR A 479 -16.13 -23.56 -24.56
CA THR A 479 -17.35 -24.26 -24.98
C THR A 479 -17.16 -24.97 -26.33
N ASN A 480 -17.99 -25.96 -26.65
CA ASN A 480 -17.98 -26.65 -27.95
C ASN A 480 -16.62 -27.21 -28.43
N SER A 481 -15.82 -27.74 -27.50
CA SER A 481 -14.53 -28.36 -27.84
C SER A 481 -14.68 -29.57 -28.78
N ILE A 482 -13.68 -29.78 -29.64
CA ILE A 482 -13.62 -30.93 -30.54
C ILE A 482 -13.33 -32.19 -29.72
N LEU A 483 -14.29 -33.12 -29.69
CA LEU A 483 -14.25 -34.28 -28.81
C LEU A 483 -13.32 -35.41 -29.27
N ILE A 484 -13.01 -35.49 -30.56
CA ILE A 484 -12.14 -36.54 -31.13
C ILE A 484 -11.05 -35.89 -32.01
N PRO A 485 -10.06 -35.21 -31.42
CA PRO A 485 -9.02 -34.51 -32.19
C PRO A 485 -8.12 -35.45 -33.00
N SER A 486 -7.97 -36.70 -32.57
CA SER A 486 -7.13 -37.70 -33.25
C SER A 486 -7.73 -38.26 -34.54
N ASN A 487 -9.00 -37.96 -34.82
CA ASN A 487 -9.75 -38.48 -35.97
C ASN A 487 -10.82 -37.46 -36.39
N TYR A 488 -10.38 -36.23 -36.65
CA TYR A 488 -11.24 -35.10 -36.99
C TYR A 488 -11.47 -34.99 -38.50
N ASN A 489 -12.73 -34.79 -38.90
CA ASN A 489 -13.07 -34.49 -40.30
C ASN A 489 -13.34 -33.01 -40.44
N ASN A 490 -12.75 -32.39 -41.46
CA ASN A 490 -12.97 -30.99 -41.74
C ASN A 490 -14.43 -30.73 -42.17
N THR A 491 -14.91 -29.51 -41.92
CA THR A 491 -16.26 -29.05 -42.31
C THR A 491 -16.24 -27.98 -43.41
N SER A 492 -15.08 -27.42 -43.69
CA SER A 492 -14.80 -26.56 -44.85
C SER A 492 -13.38 -26.79 -45.34
N ASN A 493 -13.05 -26.27 -46.53
CA ASN A 493 -11.69 -26.30 -47.06
C ASN A 493 -11.34 -24.93 -47.67
N PRO A 494 -10.37 -24.18 -47.11
CA PRO A 494 -9.65 -24.47 -45.87
C PRO A 494 -10.53 -24.32 -44.61
N GLU A 495 -10.08 -24.90 -43.49
CA GLU A 495 -10.69 -24.73 -42.16
C GLU A 495 -9.62 -24.30 -41.15
N THR A 496 -9.92 -23.31 -40.32
CA THR A 496 -9.03 -22.89 -39.23
C THR A 496 -9.39 -23.64 -37.95
N ILE A 497 -8.39 -24.17 -37.26
CA ILE A 497 -8.52 -24.80 -35.95
C ILE A 497 -7.76 -23.96 -34.93
N TYR A 498 -8.40 -23.71 -33.79
CA TYR A 498 -7.82 -23.02 -32.63
C TYR A 498 -7.48 -24.04 -31.54
N VAL A 499 -6.42 -23.78 -30.80
CA VAL A 499 -5.90 -24.67 -29.76
C VAL A 499 -5.71 -23.87 -28.49
N ARG A 500 -6.29 -24.38 -27.40
CA ARG A 500 -6.06 -23.87 -26.04
C ARG A 500 -5.14 -24.86 -25.33
N LEU A 501 -3.98 -24.39 -24.91
CA LEU A 501 -3.02 -25.15 -24.12
C LEU A 501 -2.98 -24.57 -22.70
N GLU A 502 -3.44 -25.33 -21.70
CA GLU A 502 -3.41 -24.91 -20.30
C GLU A 502 -1.95 -24.81 -19.81
N SER A 503 -1.56 -23.62 -19.37
CA SER A 503 -0.21 -23.27 -18.91
C SER A 503 -0.32 -22.33 -17.70
N PRO A 504 -0.47 -22.88 -16.48
CA PRO A 504 -0.75 -22.09 -15.29
C PRO A 504 0.23 -20.91 -15.11
N PRO A 505 -0.26 -19.71 -14.73
CA PRO A 505 -1.60 -19.42 -14.22
C PRO A 505 -2.71 -19.26 -15.28
N CYS A 506 -2.38 -19.26 -16.58
CA CYS A 506 -3.36 -19.07 -17.67
C CYS A 506 -3.29 -20.18 -18.74
N TYR A 507 -3.44 -19.79 -20.00
CA TYR A 507 -3.40 -20.65 -21.16
C TYR A 507 -2.80 -19.91 -22.35
N GLU A 508 -2.22 -20.68 -23.26
CA GLU A 508 -1.70 -20.19 -24.53
C GLU A 508 -2.69 -20.52 -25.65
N VAL A 509 -2.75 -19.65 -26.66
CA VAL A 509 -3.63 -19.82 -27.81
C VAL A 509 -2.80 -20.03 -29.07
N TYR A 510 -3.08 -21.13 -29.77
CA TYR A 510 -2.50 -21.42 -31.07
C TYR A 510 -3.57 -21.54 -32.14
N GLN A 511 -3.19 -21.35 -33.40
CA GLN A 511 -4.06 -21.63 -34.53
C GLN A 511 -3.31 -22.28 -35.69
N PHE A 512 -4.00 -23.09 -36.49
CA PHE A 512 -3.47 -23.63 -37.74
C PHE A 512 -4.59 -23.88 -38.76
N GLN A 513 -4.23 -24.03 -40.03
CA GLN A 513 -5.19 -24.35 -41.10
C GLN A 513 -5.15 -25.82 -41.47
N LEU A 514 -6.33 -26.40 -41.69
CA LEU A 514 -6.53 -27.64 -42.41
C LEU A 514 -6.75 -27.31 -43.88
N SER A 515 -6.02 -27.97 -44.75
CA SER A 515 -6.19 -27.88 -46.19
C SER A 515 -6.14 -29.27 -46.81
N ILE A 516 -6.80 -29.42 -47.95
CA ILE A 516 -6.87 -30.70 -48.65
C ILE A 516 -6.04 -30.67 -49.92
N GLU A 517 -5.35 -31.78 -50.19
CA GLU A 517 -4.78 -32.07 -51.50
C GLU A 517 -5.49 -33.27 -52.15
N ASN A 518 -5.66 -33.22 -53.47
CA ASN A 518 -6.18 -34.35 -54.22
C ASN A 518 -5.10 -35.42 -54.31
N CYS A 519 -5.30 -36.59 -53.70
CA CYS A 519 -4.37 -37.71 -53.76
C CYS A 519 -4.54 -38.56 -55.02
N PRO A 520 -3.50 -39.31 -55.45
CA PRO A 520 -3.61 -40.19 -56.60
C PRO A 520 -4.67 -41.28 -56.37
N PRO A 521 -5.56 -41.55 -57.33
CA PRO A 521 -6.57 -42.57 -57.17
C PRO A 521 -5.95 -43.98 -57.19
N TYR A 522 -6.58 -44.93 -56.48
CA TYR A 522 -6.16 -46.33 -56.50
C TYR A 522 -6.83 -47.08 -57.66
N ILE A 523 -6.01 -47.50 -58.62
CA ILE A 523 -6.46 -48.21 -59.81
C ILE A 523 -6.32 -49.73 -59.57
N PRO A 524 -7.41 -50.51 -59.61
CA PRO A 524 -7.34 -51.96 -59.42
C PRO A 524 -6.76 -52.68 -60.63
N ASP A 525 -6.05 -53.80 -60.39
CA ASP A 525 -5.43 -54.60 -61.46
C ASP A 525 -6.46 -55.45 -62.25
N GLY A 526 -7.71 -55.56 -61.79
CA GLY A 526 -8.74 -56.31 -62.48
C GLY A 526 -10.13 -56.16 -61.88
N PHE A 527 -11.14 -56.57 -62.65
CA PHE A 527 -12.54 -56.57 -62.24
C PHE A 527 -13.33 -57.65 -63.02
N SER A 528 -14.51 -58.00 -62.53
CA SER A 528 -15.33 -59.12 -63.01
C SER A 528 -16.76 -58.73 -63.35
N PRO A 529 -17.07 -58.39 -64.62
CA PRO A 529 -18.42 -58.01 -65.03
C PRO A 529 -19.38 -59.22 -65.17
N ASN A 530 -19.61 -59.95 -64.07
CA ASN A 530 -20.44 -61.16 -64.00
C ASN A 530 -21.82 -60.92 -63.32
N ASN A 531 -22.07 -59.69 -62.88
CA ASN A 531 -23.30 -59.23 -62.22
C ASN A 531 -23.56 -59.93 -60.87
N ASP A 532 -22.49 -60.21 -60.11
CA ASP A 532 -22.54 -60.77 -58.76
C ASP A 532 -22.51 -59.71 -57.65
N THR A 533 -22.53 -58.43 -58.02
CA THR A 533 -22.43 -57.22 -57.19
C THR A 533 -21.03 -56.85 -56.68
N PHE A 534 -20.02 -57.69 -56.92
CA PHE A 534 -18.65 -57.47 -56.48
C PHE A 534 -17.73 -57.22 -57.69
N ASN A 535 -17.05 -56.07 -57.71
CA ASN A 535 -16.11 -55.71 -58.78
C ASN A 535 -16.72 -55.82 -60.20
N ASP A 536 -18.01 -55.53 -60.36
CA ASP A 536 -18.73 -55.65 -61.65
C ASP A 536 -18.31 -54.62 -62.71
N TRP A 537 -17.54 -53.62 -62.30
CA TRP A 537 -17.07 -52.55 -63.14
C TRP A 537 -15.69 -52.09 -62.68
N PHE A 538 -15.01 -51.34 -63.53
CA PHE A 538 -13.68 -50.84 -63.25
C PHE A 538 -13.74 -49.68 -62.24
N ASN A 539 -13.94 -50.04 -60.98
CA ASN A 539 -14.13 -49.13 -59.86
C ASN A 539 -12.78 -48.60 -59.33
N ILE A 540 -12.30 -47.52 -59.93
CA ILE A 540 -11.10 -46.81 -59.49
C ILE A 540 -11.44 -46.00 -58.22
N GLN A 541 -10.83 -46.37 -57.08
CA GLN A 541 -11.11 -45.70 -55.80
C GLN A 541 -10.50 -44.30 -55.78
N GLY A 542 -11.24 -43.32 -55.23
CA GLY A 542 -10.80 -41.93 -55.20
C GLY A 542 -10.84 -41.23 -56.56
N LEU A 543 -11.45 -41.84 -57.58
CA LEU A 543 -11.60 -41.19 -58.89
C LEU A 543 -12.88 -40.37 -58.99
N TYR A 544 -14.02 -41.00 -58.67
CA TYR A 544 -15.34 -40.51 -59.05
C TYR A 544 -15.88 -39.38 -58.17
N ASP A 545 -15.34 -39.24 -56.96
CA ASP A 545 -15.76 -38.22 -55.98
C ASP A 545 -14.71 -37.11 -55.77
N ILE A 546 -13.55 -37.21 -56.45
CA ILE A 546 -12.41 -36.28 -56.31
C ILE A 546 -12.07 -35.66 -57.67
N PHE A 547 -11.81 -36.49 -58.68
CA PHE A 547 -11.48 -36.06 -60.03
C PHE A 547 -12.71 -36.16 -60.93
N THR A 548 -13.76 -35.40 -60.63
CA THR A 548 -15.05 -35.51 -61.33
C THR A 548 -14.96 -35.16 -62.82
N GLU A 549 -13.95 -34.40 -63.23
CA GLU A 549 -13.69 -34.02 -64.62
C GLU A 549 -12.78 -35.00 -65.37
N HIS A 550 -12.47 -36.18 -64.80
CA HIS A 550 -11.56 -37.15 -65.43
C HIS A 550 -12.06 -37.69 -66.78
N GLN A 551 -11.12 -38.17 -67.59
CA GLN A 551 -11.36 -38.92 -68.81
C GLN A 551 -10.66 -40.28 -68.75
N LEU A 552 -11.43 -41.36 -68.96
CA LEU A 552 -10.93 -42.74 -69.01
C LEU A 552 -11.02 -43.28 -70.45
N LYS A 553 -9.90 -43.73 -71.01
CA LYS A 553 -9.84 -44.43 -72.31
C LYS A 553 -9.30 -45.84 -72.14
N ILE A 554 -9.99 -46.84 -72.69
CA ILE A 554 -9.55 -48.23 -72.66
C ILE A 554 -9.23 -48.71 -74.07
N TYR A 555 -8.14 -49.45 -74.19
CA TYR A 555 -7.59 -49.99 -75.43
C TYR A 555 -7.51 -51.52 -75.36
N ASN A 556 -7.74 -52.17 -76.49
CA ASN A 556 -7.47 -53.60 -76.65
C ASN A 556 -5.96 -53.86 -76.79
N ARG A 557 -5.57 -55.15 -76.85
CA ARG A 557 -4.16 -55.56 -77.06
C ARG A 557 -3.51 -55.13 -78.38
N TYR A 558 -4.30 -54.65 -79.33
CA TYR A 558 -3.85 -54.17 -80.63
C TYR A 558 -3.68 -52.65 -80.69
N GLY A 559 -4.03 -51.93 -79.61
CA GLY A 559 -3.94 -50.48 -79.53
C GLY A 559 -5.19 -49.75 -80.03
N ASP A 560 -6.29 -50.44 -80.32
CA ASP A 560 -7.55 -49.78 -80.68
C ASP A 560 -8.32 -49.35 -79.43
N ILE A 561 -8.86 -48.14 -79.44
CA ILE A 561 -9.76 -47.66 -78.39
C ILE A 561 -11.11 -48.40 -78.44
N ILE A 562 -11.49 -49.02 -77.34
CA ILE A 562 -12.74 -49.78 -77.19
C ILE A 562 -13.72 -49.12 -76.23
N PHE A 563 -13.23 -48.24 -75.35
CA PHE A 563 -14.06 -47.50 -74.42
C PHE A 563 -13.52 -46.09 -74.20
N GLU A 564 -14.43 -45.13 -74.07
CA GLU A 564 -14.18 -43.79 -73.58
C GLU A 564 -15.29 -43.40 -72.60
N GLY A 565 -14.90 -42.98 -71.40
CA GLY A 565 -15.80 -42.63 -70.29
C GLY A 565 -15.28 -41.48 -69.44
N ASN A 566 -16.09 -41.11 -68.47
CA ASN A 566 -15.93 -40.02 -67.50
C ASN A 566 -16.77 -40.36 -66.25
N ASN A 567 -17.02 -39.38 -65.37
CA ASN A 567 -17.80 -39.58 -64.14
C ASN A 567 -19.18 -40.21 -64.37
N ASP A 568 -19.90 -39.75 -65.41
CA ASP A 568 -21.24 -40.25 -65.73
C ASP A 568 -21.24 -41.59 -66.48
N LYS A 569 -20.07 -42.05 -66.93
CA LYS A 569 -19.90 -43.22 -67.80
C LYS A 569 -18.78 -44.12 -67.27
N PRO A 570 -19.00 -44.82 -66.15
CA PRO A 570 -18.05 -45.82 -65.65
C PRO A 570 -17.99 -47.05 -66.57
N TRP A 571 -16.87 -47.78 -66.54
CA TRP A 571 -16.64 -48.90 -67.43
C TRP A 571 -17.08 -50.23 -66.82
N PHE A 572 -18.23 -50.74 -67.25
CA PHE A 572 -18.77 -52.06 -66.88
C PHE A 572 -18.23 -53.20 -67.77
N GLY A 573 -17.01 -53.07 -68.28
CA GLY A 573 -16.46 -54.02 -69.26
C GLY A 573 -17.14 -54.02 -70.63
N LYS A 574 -17.98 -53.02 -70.94
CA LYS A 574 -18.71 -52.92 -72.23
C LYS A 574 -18.01 -51.99 -73.22
N ILE A 575 -18.13 -52.31 -74.51
CA ILE A 575 -17.54 -51.54 -75.62
C ILE A 575 -18.46 -50.35 -75.98
N ASN A 576 -17.92 -49.13 -76.10
CA ASN A 576 -18.64 -47.94 -76.59
C ASN A 576 -17.88 -47.13 -77.68
N ARG A 577 -16.70 -47.62 -78.08
CA ARG A 577 -15.86 -47.09 -79.17
C ARG A 577 -15.43 -48.24 -80.10
N GLY A 578 -14.99 -47.90 -81.31
CA GLY A 578 -14.59 -48.86 -82.34
C GLY A 578 -15.69 -49.20 -83.36
N LEU A 579 -15.43 -50.11 -84.30
CA LEU A 579 -16.31 -50.38 -85.45
C LEU A 579 -17.45 -51.39 -85.17
N ASN A 580 -17.30 -52.29 -84.21
CA ASN A 580 -18.22 -53.42 -83.96
C ASN A 580 -18.42 -53.67 -82.45
N ASN A 581 -19.44 -54.47 -82.08
CA ASN A 581 -19.69 -54.99 -80.72
C ASN A 581 -20.06 -53.94 -79.64
N HIS A 582 -20.57 -52.77 -80.03
CA HIS A 582 -21.03 -51.77 -79.07
C HIS A 582 -22.10 -52.35 -78.12
N GLY A 583 -21.94 -52.10 -76.83
CA GLY A 583 -22.82 -52.61 -75.78
C GLY A 583 -22.50 -54.04 -75.30
N ASN A 584 -21.66 -54.80 -76.00
CA ASN A 584 -21.24 -56.13 -75.58
C ASN A 584 -20.10 -56.07 -74.56
N ILE A 585 -20.06 -57.05 -73.65
CA ILE A 585 -18.94 -57.25 -72.71
C ILE A 585 -17.69 -57.68 -73.49
N VAL A 586 -16.54 -57.13 -73.12
CA VAL A 586 -15.25 -57.46 -73.71
C VAL A 586 -14.83 -58.90 -73.34
N PRO A 587 -14.14 -59.64 -74.23
CA PRO A 587 -13.64 -60.97 -73.88
C PRO A 587 -12.69 -60.95 -72.67
N VAL A 588 -12.61 -62.06 -71.92
CA VAL A 588 -11.61 -62.26 -70.87
C VAL A 588 -10.21 -61.96 -71.40
N GLY A 589 -9.46 -61.12 -70.67
CA GLY A 589 -8.13 -60.71 -71.09
C GLY A 589 -7.66 -59.40 -70.47
N THR A 590 -6.43 -59.02 -70.82
CA THR A 590 -5.80 -57.76 -70.40
C THR A 590 -6.15 -56.64 -71.36
N TYR A 591 -6.57 -55.51 -70.81
CA TYR A 591 -6.85 -54.26 -71.51
C TYR A 591 -5.92 -53.18 -70.98
N TYR A 592 -5.68 -52.14 -71.77
CA TYR A 592 -4.80 -51.03 -71.41
C TYR A 592 -5.62 -49.77 -71.20
N TYR A 593 -5.30 -48.95 -70.20
CA TYR A 593 -6.01 -47.69 -69.96
C TYR A 593 -5.08 -46.49 -70.09
N ILE A 594 -5.67 -45.36 -70.50
CA ILE A 594 -5.14 -44.02 -70.30
C ILE A 594 -6.19 -43.27 -69.48
N LEU A 595 -5.83 -42.89 -68.27
CA LEU A 595 -6.64 -42.11 -67.35
C LEU A 595 -6.06 -40.71 -67.24
N ASN A 596 -6.81 -39.72 -67.71
CA ASN A 596 -6.47 -38.31 -67.54
C ASN A 596 -7.34 -37.73 -66.43
N LEU A 597 -6.74 -37.36 -65.30
CA LEU A 597 -7.47 -36.80 -64.16
C LEU A 597 -7.94 -35.36 -64.41
N ASN A 598 -7.37 -34.68 -65.41
CA ASN A 598 -7.63 -33.27 -65.72
C ASN A 598 -7.36 -32.33 -64.51
N ASP A 599 -6.43 -32.71 -63.66
CA ASP A 599 -5.94 -31.95 -62.52
C ASP A 599 -4.52 -31.42 -62.83
N PRO A 600 -4.20 -30.13 -62.56
CA PRO A 600 -2.88 -29.55 -62.85
C PRO A 600 -1.69 -30.30 -62.24
N ASP A 601 -1.89 -30.97 -61.11
CA ASP A 601 -0.83 -31.63 -60.36
C ASP A 601 -0.53 -33.05 -60.88
N TYR A 602 -1.37 -33.57 -61.79
CA TYR A 602 -1.28 -34.94 -62.27
C TYR A 602 -1.04 -35.06 -63.79
N ARG A 603 -0.12 -35.95 -64.17
CA ARG A 603 0.05 -36.39 -65.56
C ARG A 603 -0.90 -37.55 -65.87
N PRO A 604 -1.24 -37.79 -67.15
CA PRO A 604 -2.05 -38.95 -67.54
C PRO A 604 -1.43 -40.26 -67.03
N MET A 605 -2.23 -41.03 -66.31
CA MET A 605 -1.86 -42.34 -65.77
C MET A 605 -2.12 -43.40 -66.85
N VAL A 606 -1.16 -44.31 -67.04
CA VAL A 606 -1.27 -45.39 -68.02
C VAL A 606 -0.98 -46.72 -67.35
N GLY A 607 -1.71 -47.76 -67.75
CA GLY A 607 -1.55 -49.08 -67.17
C GLY A 607 -2.40 -50.12 -67.86
N TRP A 608 -2.61 -51.23 -67.18
CA TRP A 608 -3.42 -52.33 -67.65
C TRP A 608 -4.43 -52.76 -66.59
N VAL A 609 -5.49 -53.42 -67.04
CA VAL A 609 -6.52 -53.99 -66.18
C VAL A 609 -6.97 -55.32 -66.77
N TYR A 610 -7.10 -56.33 -65.93
CA TYR A 610 -7.54 -57.66 -66.32
C TYR A 610 -9.05 -57.83 -66.14
N VAL A 611 -9.74 -58.25 -67.19
CA VAL A 611 -11.17 -58.56 -67.17
C VAL A 611 -11.36 -60.07 -67.11
N ASN A 612 -12.11 -60.56 -66.13
CA ASN A 612 -12.41 -61.99 -65.94
C ASN A 612 -13.81 -62.18 -65.37
N TYR A 613 -14.61 -63.13 -65.85
CA TYR A 613 -16.00 -63.30 -65.41
C TYR A 613 -16.51 -64.74 -65.58
#